data_AF-A0A8J4ACY5-F1
#
_entry.id   AF-A0A8J4ACY5-F1
#
_cell.length_a   1.000
_cell.length_b   1.000
_cell.length_c   1.000
_cell.angle_alpha   90.00
_cell.angle_beta   90.00
_cell.angle_gamma   90.00
#
_symmetry.space_group_name_H-M   'P 1'
#
loop_
_entity.id
_entity.type
_entity.pdbx_description
1 polymer ?
#
loop_
_entity_poly.entity_id
_entity_poly.type
_entity_poly.pdbx_seq_one_letter_code
_entity_poly.pdbx_strand_id
1 'polypeptide(L)'
;MFTLDDARRLAASWVDRGRPDGERRRPRVHEFDLGYVIWAVPADDDRREVGAGRGVMDKTTGELSLWPSLPVSRIVEMFRDERAREIPAPRTWDPARQTRRDLSRTGFPEHVTHLTLADGRAQISRSSKGDGELNLHPLVAAALAGAPPRSRERAGERCSEVAAFSDVLHRADTQRRADRRPTFSADEARATLFRGAEIVTYRVCEPGDELGGRTVPPCLSCQYLLGRFGFELAGGRR
;
A
#
# COMPACT_ATOMS: atom_id res chain seq x y z
N MET A 1 8.24 9.07 -14.96
CA MET A 1 7.94 9.98 -13.84
C MET A 1 6.53 10.52 -14.02
N PHE A 2 5.79 10.80 -12.94
CA PHE A 2 4.45 11.40 -12.99
C PHE A 2 4.53 12.91 -13.22
N THR A 3 3.57 13.42 -13.98
CA THR A 3 3.50 14.82 -14.40
C THR A 3 2.62 15.67 -13.48
N LEU A 4 2.73 16.99 -13.58
CA LEU A 4 1.82 17.90 -12.88
C LEU A 4 0.36 17.70 -13.31
N ASP A 5 0.12 17.29 -14.56
CA ASP A 5 -1.20 16.94 -15.06
C ASP A 5 -1.75 15.69 -14.37
N ASP A 6 -0.92 14.65 -14.17
CA ASP A 6 -1.29 13.47 -13.39
C ASP A 6 -1.66 13.84 -11.95
N ALA A 7 -0.86 14.70 -11.31
CA ALA A 7 -1.12 15.16 -9.96
C ALA A 7 -2.42 15.97 -9.86
N ARG A 8 -2.75 16.79 -10.87
CA ARG A 8 -4.02 17.52 -10.94
C ARG A 8 -5.22 16.59 -11.11
N ARG A 9 -5.10 15.57 -11.96
CA ARG A 9 -6.13 14.52 -12.10
C ARG A 9 -6.36 13.76 -10.80
N LEU A 10 -5.27 13.35 -10.14
CA LEU A 10 -5.35 12.69 -8.84
C LEU A 10 -6.02 13.59 -7.81
N ALA A 11 -5.62 14.86 -7.74
CA ALA A 11 -6.16 15.84 -6.83
C ALA A 11 -7.67 16.04 -7.01
N ALA A 12 -8.15 16.18 -8.25
CA ALA A 12 -9.57 16.27 -8.53
C ALA A 12 -10.32 15.03 -7.99
N SER A 13 -9.83 13.82 -8.30
CA SER A 13 -10.44 12.56 -7.83
C SER A 13 -10.42 12.37 -6.30
N TRP A 14 -9.47 13.00 -5.61
CA TRP A 14 -9.30 12.85 -4.16
C TRP A 14 -10.15 13.85 -3.40
N VAL A 15 -10.25 15.08 -3.90
CA VAL A 15 -11.10 16.12 -3.30
C VAL A 15 -12.59 15.76 -3.37
N ASP A 16 -13.01 15.09 -4.45
CA ASP A 16 -14.40 14.70 -4.68
C ASP A 16 -14.80 13.38 -3.95
N ARG A 17 -13.85 12.68 -3.31
CA ARG A 17 -14.10 11.36 -2.71
C ARG A 17 -14.92 11.47 -1.42
N GLY A 18 -16.11 10.85 -1.40
CA GLY A 18 -16.90 10.60 -0.19
C GLY A 18 -17.69 11.78 0.37
N ARG A 19 -17.92 12.84 -0.42
CA ARG A 19 -18.72 14.00 0.03
C ARG A 19 -20.17 13.95 -0.47
N PRO A 20 -21.13 14.46 0.33
CA PRO A 20 -22.49 14.71 -0.14
C PRO A 20 -22.53 15.72 -1.30
N ASP A 21 -23.53 15.58 -2.17
CA ASP A 21 -23.76 16.52 -3.28
C ASP A 21 -23.96 17.95 -2.75
N GLY A 22 -23.12 18.90 -3.20
CA GLY A 22 -23.27 20.34 -2.95
C GLY A 22 -22.02 21.05 -2.44
N GLU A 23 -21.11 20.36 -1.75
CA GLU A 23 -19.86 20.96 -1.28
C GLU A 23 -18.75 20.85 -2.33
N ARG A 24 -18.73 21.78 -3.29
CA ARG A 24 -17.60 21.86 -4.23
C ARG A 24 -16.37 22.37 -3.51
N ARG A 25 -15.28 21.61 -3.59
CA ARG A 25 -13.94 22.04 -3.16
C ARG A 25 -13.05 22.15 -4.39
N ARG A 26 -12.15 23.13 -4.40
CA ARG A 26 -11.18 23.27 -5.49
C ARG A 26 -9.89 22.55 -5.10
N PRO A 27 -9.41 21.58 -5.90
CA PRO A 27 -8.10 20.99 -5.67
C PRO A 27 -7.00 22.04 -5.89
N ARG A 28 -5.99 22.00 -5.02
CA ARG A 28 -4.75 22.75 -5.16
C ARG A 28 -3.58 21.77 -5.19
N VAL A 29 -2.57 22.12 -5.97
CA VAL A 29 -1.36 21.32 -6.15
C VAL A 29 -0.15 22.24 -6.06
N HIS A 30 0.87 21.82 -5.32
CA HIS A 30 2.19 22.46 -5.26
C HIS A 30 3.25 21.44 -5.66
N GLU A 31 4.02 21.74 -6.71
CA GLU A 31 5.09 20.88 -7.18
C GLU A 31 6.41 21.17 -6.44
N PHE A 32 7.17 20.12 -6.15
CA PHE A 32 8.54 20.19 -5.66
C PHE A 32 9.42 19.12 -6.35
N ASP A 33 10.68 19.01 -5.93
CA ASP A 33 11.68 18.12 -6.52
C ASP A 33 11.29 16.64 -6.44
N LEU A 34 10.71 16.19 -5.32
CA LEU A 34 10.36 14.77 -5.10
C LEU A 34 8.88 14.43 -5.34
N GLY A 35 8.01 15.41 -5.64
CA GLY A 35 6.59 15.14 -5.82
C GLY A 35 5.67 16.34 -5.90
N TYR A 36 4.42 16.12 -5.50
CA TYR A 36 3.35 17.11 -5.52
C TYR A 36 2.56 17.09 -4.21
N VAL A 37 2.46 18.22 -3.52
CA VAL A 37 1.57 18.38 -2.37
C VAL A 37 0.18 18.75 -2.87
N ILE A 38 -0.84 18.03 -2.42
CA ILE A 38 -2.23 18.13 -2.86
C ILE A 38 -3.10 18.49 -1.65
N TRP A 39 -4.03 19.44 -1.79
CA TRP A 39 -5.00 19.76 -0.77
C TRP A 39 -6.30 20.31 -1.36
N ALA A 40 -7.38 20.23 -0.59
CA ALA A 40 -8.66 20.84 -0.94
C ALA A 40 -8.72 22.25 -0.36
N VAL A 41 -9.23 23.22 -1.10
CA VAL A 41 -9.72 24.49 -0.54
C VAL A 41 -11.24 24.58 -0.70
N PRO A 42 -11.99 25.09 0.30
CA PRO A 42 -13.40 25.41 0.12
C PRO A 42 -13.60 26.33 -1.10
N ALA A 43 -14.74 26.19 -1.80
CA ALA A 43 -15.04 27.05 -2.94
C ALA A 43 -15.34 28.51 -2.52
N ASP A 44 -15.86 28.71 -1.31
CA ASP A 44 -16.07 30.02 -0.69
C ASP A 44 -14.93 30.31 0.31
N ASP A 45 -14.40 31.53 0.26
CA ASP A 45 -13.20 32.01 1.00
C ASP A 45 -13.37 32.03 2.54
N ASP A 46 -14.49 31.56 3.05
CA ASP A 46 -14.80 31.59 4.47
C ASP A 46 -14.69 30.20 5.11
N ARG A 47 -13.64 30.08 5.92
CA ARG A 47 -13.40 29.17 7.06
C ARG A 47 -12.20 28.24 6.91
N ARG A 48 -11.26 28.47 7.84
CA ARG A 48 -10.18 27.57 8.21
C ARG A 48 -10.78 26.27 8.74
N GLU A 49 -10.61 25.18 8.01
CA GLU A 49 -10.92 23.86 8.52
C GLU A 49 -9.66 23.22 9.11
N VAL A 50 -9.72 22.96 10.42
CA VAL A 50 -8.87 21.99 11.09
C VAL A 50 -9.37 20.60 10.65
N GLY A 51 -8.50 19.79 10.02
CA GLY A 51 -8.79 18.37 9.77
C GLY A 51 -8.82 17.91 8.31
N ALA A 52 -8.81 18.81 7.32
CA ALA A 52 -8.52 18.43 5.94
C ALA A 52 -7.01 18.18 5.80
N GLY A 53 -6.59 16.91 5.93
CA GLY A 53 -5.20 16.51 5.74
C GLY A 53 -4.66 16.94 4.38
N ARG A 54 -3.34 16.82 4.18
CA ARG A 54 -2.70 17.07 2.89
C ARG A 54 -2.26 15.74 2.28
N GLY A 55 -2.38 15.61 0.97
CA GLY A 55 -1.80 14.50 0.22
C GLY A 55 -0.40 14.87 -0.28
N VAL A 56 0.53 13.93 -0.29
CA VAL A 56 1.78 14.07 -1.06
C VAL A 56 1.84 12.93 -2.07
N MET A 57 1.85 13.27 -3.36
CA MET A 57 2.06 12.33 -4.45
C MET A 57 3.54 12.28 -4.80
N ASP A 58 4.14 11.10 -4.66
CA ASP A 58 5.54 10.86 -5.05
C ASP A 58 5.71 10.97 -6.57
N LYS A 59 6.72 11.72 -7.04
CA LYS A 59 6.93 11.95 -8.49
C LYS A 59 7.32 10.68 -9.25
N THR A 60 7.97 9.74 -8.58
CA THR A 60 8.51 8.53 -9.20
C THR A 60 7.48 7.43 -9.18
N THR A 61 6.89 7.17 -8.01
CA THR A 61 5.96 6.04 -7.81
C THR A 61 4.50 6.44 -8.03
N GLY A 62 4.16 7.72 -7.91
CA GLY A 62 2.79 8.21 -7.93
C GLY A 62 1.97 7.78 -6.71
N GLU A 63 2.62 7.21 -5.69
CA GLU A 63 1.99 6.84 -4.43
C GLU A 63 1.52 8.10 -3.70
N LEU A 64 0.30 8.07 -3.17
CA LEU A 64 -0.30 9.18 -2.41
C LEU A 64 -0.23 8.88 -0.92
N SER A 65 0.53 9.67 -0.17
CA SER A 65 0.62 9.60 1.29
C SER A 65 -0.22 10.69 1.93
N LEU A 66 -0.85 10.40 3.08
CA LEU A 66 -1.62 11.37 3.86
C LEU A 66 -0.75 12.00 4.94
N TRP A 67 -0.82 13.32 5.05
CA TRP A 67 -0.03 14.15 5.94
C TRP A 67 -0.92 15.06 6.78
N PRO A 68 -0.50 15.44 8.00
CA PRO A 68 -1.22 16.40 8.82
C PRO A 68 -1.41 17.74 8.10
N SER A 69 -2.35 18.57 8.55
CA SER A 69 -2.63 19.91 7.99
C SER A 69 -1.54 20.95 8.32
N LEU A 70 -0.28 20.66 8.00
CA LEU A 70 0.88 21.55 8.18
C LEU A 70 1.06 22.50 6.99
N PRO A 71 1.85 23.58 7.11
CA PRO A 71 2.26 24.37 5.94
C PRO A 71 2.95 23.51 4.87
N VAL A 72 2.76 23.87 3.58
CA VAL A 72 3.35 23.13 2.44
C VAL A 72 4.85 22.97 2.58
N SER A 73 5.56 24.04 2.93
CA SER A 73 7.02 24.03 3.13
C SER A 73 7.44 22.98 4.16
N ARG A 74 6.68 22.87 5.27
CA ARG A 74 6.99 21.92 6.33
C ARG A 74 6.77 20.47 5.88
N ILE A 75 5.73 20.21 5.09
CA ILE A 75 5.51 18.88 4.50
C ILE A 75 6.62 18.51 3.52
N VAL A 76 7.05 19.47 2.68
CA VAL A 76 8.15 19.24 1.74
C VAL A 76 9.43 18.89 2.48
N GLU A 77 9.77 19.61 3.55
CA GLU A 77 10.92 19.30 4.42
C GLU A 77 10.80 17.90 5.02
N MET A 78 9.68 17.58 5.66
CA MET A 78 9.49 16.28 6.30
C MET A 78 9.52 15.13 5.30
N PHE A 79 8.92 15.29 4.12
CA PHE A 79 8.95 14.29 3.06
C PHE A 79 10.36 14.06 2.52
N ARG A 80 11.15 15.13 2.35
CA ARG A 80 12.58 15.00 1.98
C ARG A 80 13.37 14.26 3.05
N ASP A 81 13.16 14.60 4.32
CA ASP A 81 13.83 13.95 5.44
C ASP A 81 13.47 12.46 5.53
N GLU A 82 12.18 12.12 5.35
CA GLU A 82 11.71 10.73 5.34
C GLU A 82 12.34 9.95 4.19
N ARG A 83 12.32 10.50 2.96
CA ARG A 83 12.92 9.88 1.78
C ARG A 83 14.44 9.77 1.84
N ALA A 84 15.12 10.72 2.50
CA ALA A 84 16.56 10.66 2.68
C ALA A 84 16.99 9.58 3.69
N ARG A 85 16.12 9.22 4.64
CA ARG A 85 16.35 8.16 5.62
C ARG A 85 15.98 6.77 5.11
N GLU A 86 15.05 6.70 4.16
CA GLU A 86 14.59 5.45 3.59
C GLU A 86 15.68 4.85 2.68
N ILE A 87 16.06 3.59 2.95
CA ILE A 87 16.89 2.82 2.02
C ILE A 87 15.94 2.21 0.99
N PRO A 88 16.05 2.54 -0.31
CA PRO A 88 15.14 2.02 -1.32
C PRO A 88 15.16 0.49 -1.35
N ALA A 89 14.05 -0.12 -0.96
CA ALA A 89 13.87 -1.55 -1.02
C ALA A 89 13.17 -1.95 -2.32
N PRO A 90 13.48 -3.13 -2.89
CA PRO A 90 12.68 -3.67 -3.98
C PRO A 90 11.22 -3.82 -3.56
N ARG A 91 10.30 -3.54 -4.48
CA ARG A 91 8.86 -3.79 -4.28
C ARG A 91 8.42 -5.01 -5.08
N THR A 92 7.35 -5.64 -4.62
CA THR A 92 6.78 -6.84 -5.23
C THR A 92 6.25 -6.59 -6.64
N TRP A 93 5.76 -5.40 -6.92
CA TRP A 93 5.35 -4.96 -8.24
C TRP A 93 5.54 -3.44 -8.38
N ASP A 94 5.55 -2.93 -9.62
CA ASP A 94 5.81 -1.50 -9.90
C ASP A 94 4.67 -0.59 -9.40
N PRO A 95 4.88 0.22 -8.34
CA PRO A 95 3.88 1.14 -7.83
C PRO A 95 3.38 2.13 -8.89
N ALA A 96 4.27 2.58 -9.79
CA ALA A 96 3.92 3.53 -10.83
C ALA A 96 2.96 2.93 -11.86
N ARG A 97 3.10 1.63 -12.17
CA ARG A 97 2.15 0.94 -13.06
C ARG A 97 0.75 0.90 -12.46
N GLN A 98 0.62 0.65 -11.16
CA GLN A 98 -0.68 0.66 -10.49
C GLN A 98 -1.28 2.05 -10.45
N THR A 99 -0.52 3.08 -10.05
CA THR A 99 -1.05 4.45 -10.03
C THR A 99 -1.52 4.89 -11.41
N ARG A 100 -0.76 4.60 -12.48
CA ARG A 100 -1.23 4.87 -13.86
C ARG A 100 -2.52 4.15 -14.19
N ARG A 101 -2.65 2.89 -13.77
CA ARG A 101 -3.88 2.12 -13.95
C ARG A 101 -5.05 2.82 -13.24
N ASP A 102 -4.86 3.22 -11.98
CA ASP A 102 -5.90 3.86 -11.17
C ASP A 102 -6.31 5.24 -11.71
N LEU A 103 -5.37 5.99 -12.29
CA LEU A 103 -5.68 7.27 -12.97
C LEU A 103 -6.51 7.07 -14.25
N SER A 104 -6.33 5.94 -14.94
CA SER A 104 -6.98 5.65 -16.23
C SER A 104 -8.26 4.82 -16.14
N ARG A 105 -8.50 4.15 -15.01
CA ARG A 105 -9.57 3.17 -14.85
C ARG A 105 -10.39 3.47 -13.60
N THR A 106 -11.69 3.69 -13.80
CA THR A 106 -12.67 3.73 -12.72
C THR A 106 -12.99 2.30 -12.28
N GLY A 107 -13.06 2.08 -10.97
CA GLY A 107 -13.87 1.03 -10.35
C GLY A 107 -13.58 -0.42 -10.75
N PHE A 108 -12.80 -1.12 -9.94
CA PHE A 108 -12.88 -2.58 -9.85
C PHE A 108 -12.65 -2.99 -8.39
N PRO A 109 -13.40 -3.96 -7.86
CA PRO A 109 -13.12 -4.54 -6.55
C PRO A 109 -11.66 -4.98 -6.44
N GLU A 110 -11.03 -4.56 -5.37
CA GLU A 110 -9.68 -4.95 -5.03
C GLU A 110 -9.59 -5.43 -3.58
N HIS A 111 -8.50 -6.12 -3.30
CA HIS A 111 -8.15 -6.50 -1.95
C HIS A 111 -6.93 -5.68 -1.52
N VAL A 112 -7.04 -5.14 -0.32
CA VAL A 112 -5.99 -4.38 0.35
C VAL A 112 -5.68 -5.08 1.66
N THR A 113 -4.43 -5.52 1.81
CA THR A 113 -3.95 -6.18 3.01
C THR A 113 -3.17 -5.20 3.87
N HIS A 114 -3.53 -5.14 5.14
CA HIS A 114 -2.80 -4.43 6.19
C HIS A 114 -2.06 -5.47 7.01
N LEU A 115 -0.72 -5.38 7.00
CA LEU A 115 0.17 -6.20 7.81
C LEU A 115 0.86 -5.31 8.84
N THR A 116 0.51 -5.46 10.11
CA THR A 116 1.04 -4.67 11.22
C THR A 116 2.04 -5.52 12.00
N LEU A 117 3.30 -5.08 12.09
CA LEU A 117 4.34 -5.73 12.87
C LEU A 117 4.19 -5.42 14.36
N ALA A 118 4.79 -6.25 15.22
CA ALA A 118 4.71 -6.08 16.67
C ALA A 118 5.31 -4.77 17.18
N ASP A 119 6.19 -4.12 16.41
CA ASP A 119 6.75 -2.80 16.71
C ASP A 119 5.89 -1.63 16.22
N GLY A 120 4.68 -1.91 15.73
CA GLY A 120 3.70 -0.93 15.26
C GLY A 120 3.88 -0.47 13.82
N ARG A 121 4.95 -0.89 13.13
CA ARG A 121 5.11 -0.59 11.69
C ARG A 121 4.05 -1.35 10.88
N ALA A 122 3.37 -0.64 9.99
CA ALA A 122 2.36 -1.23 9.10
C ALA A 122 2.82 -1.23 7.65
N GLN A 123 2.47 -2.29 6.92
CA GLN A 123 2.59 -2.40 5.47
C GLN A 123 1.19 -2.54 4.88
N ILE A 124 0.82 -1.62 3.98
CA ILE A 124 -0.43 -1.67 3.23
C ILE A 124 -0.10 -2.09 1.80
N SER A 125 -0.70 -3.17 1.33
CA SER A 125 -0.40 -3.72 0.00
C SER A 125 -1.67 -4.06 -0.75
N ARG A 126 -1.63 -3.94 -2.08
CA ARG A 126 -2.77 -4.16 -2.97
C ARG A 126 -2.50 -5.38 -3.84
N SER A 127 -3.58 -6.03 -4.27
CA SER A 127 -3.48 -7.12 -5.25
C SER A 127 -2.93 -6.59 -6.57
N SER A 128 -1.93 -7.27 -7.13
CA SER A 128 -1.39 -6.91 -8.46
C SER A 128 -2.42 -7.22 -9.55
N LYS A 129 -2.65 -6.26 -10.45
CA LYS A 129 -3.56 -6.44 -11.60
C LYS A 129 -2.81 -6.52 -12.94
N GLY A 130 -3.33 -7.35 -13.84
CA GLY A 130 -2.76 -7.59 -15.17
C GLY A 130 -1.45 -8.37 -15.16
N ASP A 131 -0.83 -8.50 -16.34
CA ASP A 131 0.26 -9.47 -16.56
C ASP A 131 1.66 -8.90 -16.29
N GLY A 132 1.77 -7.93 -15.38
CA GLY A 132 3.08 -7.40 -14.98
C GLY A 132 3.90 -8.48 -14.28
N GLU A 133 5.20 -8.48 -14.52
CA GLU A 133 6.15 -9.33 -13.81
C GLU A 133 6.16 -8.97 -12.32
N LEU A 134 6.22 -10.00 -11.47
CA LEU A 134 6.25 -9.85 -10.03
C LEU A 134 7.68 -10.08 -9.53
N ASN A 135 8.17 -9.16 -8.72
CA ASN A 135 9.43 -9.27 -8.00
C ASN A 135 9.17 -9.81 -6.58
N LEU A 136 8.67 -11.04 -6.49
CA LEU A 136 8.41 -11.69 -5.20
C LEU A 136 9.71 -11.85 -4.41
N HIS A 137 9.66 -11.63 -3.10
CA HIS A 137 10.76 -11.94 -2.21
C HIS A 137 11.10 -13.44 -2.29
N PRO A 138 12.39 -13.85 -2.33
CA PRO A 138 12.78 -15.24 -2.51
C PRO A 138 12.12 -16.23 -1.54
N LEU A 139 11.95 -15.86 -0.26
CA LEU A 139 11.27 -16.71 0.72
C LEU A 139 9.78 -16.92 0.40
N VAL A 140 9.11 -15.89 -0.14
CA VAL A 140 7.69 -15.96 -0.51
C VAL A 140 7.54 -16.79 -1.78
N ALA A 141 8.38 -16.55 -2.79
CA ALA A 141 8.40 -17.33 -4.02
C ALA A 141 8.65 -18.82 -3.73
N ALA A 142 9.62 -19.14 -2.87
CA ALA A 142 9.93 -20.51 -2.47
C ALA A 142 8.76 -21.18 -1.73
N ALA A 143 8.09 -20.45 -0.83
CA ALA A 143 6.91 -20.96 -0.14
C ALA A 143 5.77 -21.28 -1.12
N LEU A 144 5.46 -20.37 -2.04
CA LEU A 144 4.39 -20.58 -3.04
C LEU A 144 4.72 -21.75 -4.00
N ALA A 145 5.97 -21.87 -4.44
CA ALA A 145 6.41 -22.98 -5.29
C ALA A 145 6.30 -24.34 -4.57
N GLY A 146 6.60 -24.36 -3.26
CA GLY A 146 6.50 -25.54 -2.40
C GLY A 146 5.09 -25.89 -1.93
N ALA A 147 4.08 -25.05 -2.21
CA ALA A 147 2.72 -25.31 -1.77
C ALA A 147 2.14 -26.60 -2.38
N PRO A 148 1.43 -27.45 -1.62
CA PRO A 148 0.78 -28.64 -2.17
C PRO A 148 -0.37 -28.25 -3.11
N PRO A 149 -0.77 -29.10 -4.08
CA PRO A 149 -1.81 -28.77 -5.06
C PRO A 149 -3.12 -28.24 -4.46
N ARG A 150 -3.56 -28.81 -3.33
CA ARG A 150 -4.76 -28.38 -2.58
C ARG A 150 -4.69 -26.95 -2.03
N SER A 151 -3.49 -26.37 -1.99
CA SER A 151 -3.24 -25.01 -1.49
C SER A 151 -2.87 -24.06 -2.63
N ARG A 152 -2.97 -24.48 -3.89
CA ARG A 152 -2.63 -23.64 -5.05
C ARG A 152 -3.89 -23.06 -5.66
N GLU A 153 -4.01 -21.75 -5.54
CA GLU A 153 -5.03 -20.94 -6.23
C GLU A 153 -4.46 -20.34 -7.51
N ARG A 154 -5.32 -20.21 -8.53
CA ARG A 154 -4.95 -19.51 -9.76
C ARG A 154 -4.60 -18.06 -9.44
N ALA A 155 -3.43 -17.62 -9.91
CA ALA A 155 -2.90 -16.29 -9.67
C ALA A 155 -2.74 -15.92 -8.18
N GLY A 156 -2.58 -16.92 -7.30
CA GLY A 156 -2.41 -16.69 -5.86
C GLY A 156 -1.18 -15.83 -5.53
N GLU A 157 -0.16 -15.84 -6.39
CA GLU A 157 1.03 -14.99 -6.28
C GLU A 157 0.74 -13.49 -6.46
N ARG A 158 -0.44 -13.12 -6.99
CA ARG A 158 -0.85 -11.72 -7.22
C ARG A 158 -1.71 -11.15 -6.08
N CYS A 159 -2.01 -11.94 -5.06
CA CYS A 159 -2.79 -11.52 -3.90
C CYS A 159 -2.11 -10.40 -3.09
N SER A 160 -2.91 -9.56 -2.44
CA SER A 160 -2.40 -8.46 -1.60
C SER A 160 -1.61 -8.95 -0.39
N GLU A 161 -1.93 -10.13 0.15
CA GLU A 161 -1.19 -10.77 1.24
C GLU A 161 0.22 -11.17 0.81
N VAL A 162 0.36 -11.71 -0.40
CA VAL A 162 1.66 -12.08 -0.98
C VAL A 162 2.53 -10.83 -1.14
N ALA A 163 1.95 -9.75 -1.65
CA ALA A 163 2.64 -8.46 -1.76
C ALA A 163 3.04 -7.91 -0.38
N ALA A 164 2.17 -8.00 0.63
CA ALA A 164 2.47 -7.53 1.98
C ALA A 164 3.67 -8.26 2.61
N PHE A 165 3.70 -9.60 2.53
CA PHE A 165 4.84 -10.38 3.03
C PHE A 165 6.12 -10.06 2.27
N SER A 166 6.03 -10.01 0.94
CA SER A 166 7.18 -9.79 0.06
C SER A 166 7.79 -8.40 0.26
N ASP A 167 6.97 -7.35 0.34
CA ASP A 167 7.44 -5.97 0.57
C ASP A 167 8.07 -5.79 1.96
N VAL A 168 7.48 -6.40 3.01
CA VAL A 168 8.08 -6.38 4.35
C VAL A 168 9.43 -7.08 4.36
N LEU A 169 9.54 -8.25 3.73
CA LEU A 169 10.79 -9.01 3.67
C LEU A 169 11.86 -8.29 2.85
N HIS A 170 11.52 -7.73 1.69
CA HIS A 170 12.45 -6.93 0.88
C HIS A 170 13.01 -5.76 1.68
N ARG A 171 12.16 -5.02 2.41
CA ARG A 171 12.60 -3.91 3.26
C ARG A 171 13.50 -4.40 4.39
N ALA A 172 13.12 -5.49 5.06
CA ALA A 172 13.89 -6.03 6.17
C ALA A 172 15.26 -6.56 5.75
N ASP A 173 15.34 -7.26 4.60
CA ASP A 173 16.59 -7.73 4.02
C ASP A 173 17.46 -6.57 3.51
N THR A 174 16.86 -5.53 2.94
CA THR A 174 17.57 -4.32 2.51
C THR A 174 18.25 -3.65 3.70
N GLN A 175 17.53 -3.50 4.81
CA GLN A 175 18.11 -2.97 6.05
C GLN A 175 19.23 -3.87 6.59
N ARG A 176 19.00 -5.19 6.63
CA ARG A 176 20.05 -6.13 7.08
C ARG A 176 21.31 -6.05 6.23
N ARG A 177 21.19 -5.94 4.91
CA ARG A 177 22.35 -5.76 4.03
C ARG A 177 23.09 -4.46 4.32
N ALA A 178 22.38 -3.36 4.57
CA ALA A 178 22.98 -2.10 5.00
C ALA A 178 23.75 -2.26 6.33
N ASP A 179 23.20 -3.07 7.25
CA ASP A 179 23.83 -3.42 8.52
C ASP A 179 24.87 -4.55 8.41
N ARG A 180 25.21 -5.01 7.19
CA ARG A 180 26.13 -6.14 6.91
C ARG A 180 25.74 -7.46 7.58
N ARG A 181 24.43 -7.69 7.73
CA ARG A 181 23.83 -8.91 8.25
C ARG A 181 23.31 -9.80 7.10
N PRO A 182 23.29 -11.13 7.27
CA PRO A 182 22.70 -12.03 6.29
C PRO A 182 21.18 -11.80 6.17
N THR A 183 20.66 -12.06 4.97
CA THR A 183 19.21 -12.07 4.70
C THR A 183 18.47 -13.05 5.59
N PHE A 184 17.18 -12.82 5.80
CA PHE A 184 16.37 -13.71 6.61
C PHE A 184 16.30 -15.13 6.03
N SER A 185 16.28 -16.12 6.92
CA SER A 185 15.71 -17.44 6.61
C SER A 185 14.20 -17.41 6.89
N ALA A 186 13.45 -18.38 6.32
CA ALA A 186 12.01 -18.48 6.56
C ALA A 186 11.67 -18.66 8.04
N ASP A 187 12.44 -19.49 8.75
CA ASP A 187 12.18 -19.78 10.16
C ASP A 187 12.58 -18.60 11.05
N GLU A 188 13.64 -17.87 10.71
CA GLU A 188 14.03 -16.65 11.41
C GLU A 188 12.98 -15.54 11.21
N ALA A 189 12.51 -15.33 9.97
CA ALA A 189 11.47 -14.34 9.69
C ALA A 189 10.18 -14.64 10.47
N ARG A 190 9.76 -15.91 10.50
CA ARG A 190 8.64 -16.37 11.33
C ARG A 190 8.87 -16.12 12.82
N ALA A 191 10.06 -16.48 13.32
CA ALA A 191 10.34 -16.43 14.75
C ALA A 191 10.61 -15.02 15.29
N THR A 192 10.91 -14.05 14.42
CA THR A 192 11.30 -12.69 14.84
C THR A 192 10.46 -11.63 14.16
N LEU A 193 10.62 -11.43 12.84
CA LEU A 193 9.99 -10.35 12.08
C LEU A 193 8.45 -10.39 12.13
N PHE A 194 7.87 -11.59 12.02
CA PHE A 194 6.41 -11.77 12.01
C PHE A 194 5.85 -12.25 13.35
N ARG A 195 6.68 -12.39 14.38
CA ARG A 195 6.19 -12.78 15.70
C ARG A 195 5.30 -11.67 16.26
N GLY A 196 4.05 -11.99 16.57
CA GLY A 196 3.08 -11.03 17.11
C GLY A 196 2.60 -10.01 16.07
N ALA A 197 2.85 -10.25 14.78
CA ALA A 197 2.29 -9.43 13.72
C ALA A 197 0.82 -9.81 13.47
N GLU A 198 0.04 -8.83 13.05
CA GLU A 198 -1.36 -8.98 12.67
C GLU A 198 -1.54 -8.73 11.19
N ILE A 199 -2.43 -9.48 10.55
CA ILE A 199 -2.73 -9.34 9.13
C ILE A 199 -4.24 -9.34 8.91
N VAL A 200 -4.73 -8.37 8.16
CA VAL A 200 -6.14 -8.26 7.79
C VAL A 200 -6.27 -7.82 6.34
N THR A 201 -7.15 -8.46 5.59
CA THR A 201 -7.43 -8.11 4.20
C THR A 201 -8.83 -7.53 4.10
N TYR A 202 -8.94 -6.33 3.51
CA TYR A 202 -10.18 -5.64 3.23
C TYR A 202 -10.51 -5.71 1.74
N ARG A 203 -11.80 -5.78 1.44
CA ARG A 203 -12.32 -5.54 0.09
C ARG A 203 -12.59 -4.05 -0.08
N VAL A 204 -11.98 -3.46 -1.11
CA VAL A 204 -12.21 -2.07 -1.50
C VAL A 204 -13.02 -2.08 -2.78
N CYS A 205 -14.16 -1.40 -2.75
CA CYS A 205 -15.10 -1.28 -3.85
C CYS A 205 -15.43 0.18 -4.11
N GLU A 206 -16.26 0.44 -5.12
CA GLU A 206 -16.82 1.74 -5.40
C GLU A 206 -17.66 2.29 -4.22
N PRO A 207 -17.75 3.61 -4.05
CA PRO A 207 -18.67 4.21 -3.09
C PRO A 207 -20.10 3.71 -3.29
N GLY A 208 -20.73 3.26 -2.20
CA GLY A 208 -22.10 2.73 -2.23
C GLY A 208 -22.21 1.20 -2.37
N ASP A 209 -21.11 0.49 -2.66
CA ASP A 209 -21.11 -0.99 -2.64
C ASP A 209 -21.13 -1.50 -1.19
N GLU A 210 -22.12 -2.33 -0.86
CA GLU A 210 -22.32 -2.97 0.45
C GLU A 210 -21.15 -3.88 0.87
N LEU A 211 -20.37 -4.37 -0.10
CA LEU A 211 -19.19 -5.20 0.14
C LEU A 211 -17.92 -4.37 0.42
N GLY A 212 -17.96 -3.06 0.18
CA GLY A 212 -16.85 -2.15 0.44
C GLY A 212 -16.51 -2.08 1.94
N GLY A 213 -15.22 -2.12 2.25
CA GLY A 213 -14.70 -2.03 3.62
C GLY A 213 -14.86 -3.31 4.45
N ARG A 214 -15.46 -4.38 3.91
CA ARG A 214 -15.58 -5.66 4.62
C ARG A 214 -14.26 -6.43 4.61
N THR A 215 -13.97 -7.16 5.66
CA THR A 215 -12.84 -8.09 5.68
C THR A 215 -13.17 -9.33 4.84
N VAL A 216 -12.14 -9.88 4.19
CA VAL A 216 -12.26 -11.08 3.37
C VAL A 216 -11.28 -12.16 3.85
N PRO A 217 -11.68 -13.44 3.85
CA PRO A 217 -10.75 -14.51 4.17
C PRO A 217 -9.69 -14.65 3.07
N PRO A 218 -8.44 -14.99 3.43
CA PRO A 218 -7.40 -15.27 2.45
C PRO A 218 -7.75 -16.48 1.58
N CYS A 219 -7.31 -16.49 0.32
CA CYS A 219 -7.43 -17.66 -0.57
C CYS A 219 -6.55 -18.83 -0.10
N LEU A 220 -6.70 -20.04 -0.67
CA LEU A 220 -5.94 -21.21 -0.20
C LEU A 220 -4.41 -21.03 -0.29
N SER A 221 -3.89 -20.36 -1.32
CA SER A 221 -2.47 -20.02 -1.42
C SER A 221 -2.01 -19.11 -0.29
N CYS A 222 -2.80 -18.09 0.02
CA CYS A 222 -2.48 -17.14 1.08
C CYS A 222 -2.60 -17.79 2.46
N GLN A 223 -3.61 -18.62 2.69
CA GLN A 223 -3.75 -19.41 3.92
C GLN A 223 -2.50 -20.27 4.19
N TYR A 224 -2.00 -20.95 3.15
CA TYR A 224 -0.75 -21.71 3.26
C TYR A 224 0.45 -20.81 3.58
N LEU A 225 0.57 -19.66 2.92
CA LEU A 225 1.65 -18.70 3.15
C LEU A 225 1.63 -18.14 4.58
N LEU A 226 0.45 -17.76 5.07
CA LEU A 226 0.22 -17.29 6.44
C LEU A 226 0.72 -18.34 7.45
N GLY A 227 0.33 -19.61 7.26
CA GLY A 227 0.80 -20.72 8.10
C GLY A 227 2.32 -20.88 8.06
N ARG A 228 2.97 -20.71 6.89
CA ARG A 228 4.43 -20.82 6.77
C ARG A 228 5.17 -19.73 7.56
N PHE A 229 4.61 -18.53 7.64
CA PHE A 229 5.14 -17.42 8.43
C PHE A 229 4.59 -17.34 9.86
N GLY A 230 3.82 -18.34 10.29
CA GLY A 230 3.39 -18.49 11.68
C GLY A 230 2.16 -17.70 12.09
N PHE A 231 1.35 -17.24 11.13
CA PHE A 231 0.06 -16.63 11.42
C PHE A 231 -0.99 -17.70 11.66
N GLU A 232 -1.83 -17.50 12.67
CA GLU A 232 -3.00 -18.32 12.91
C GLU A 232 -4.17 -17.79 12.08
N LEU A 233 -4.86 -18.69 11.38
CA LEU A 233 -6.07 -18.35 10.67
C LEU A 233 -7.20 -18.22 11.69
N ALA A 234 -7.66 -17.00 11.95
CA ALA A 234 -8.84 -16.77 12.77
C ALA A 234 -10.07 -17.40 12.08
N GLY A 235 -10.52 -18.55 12.58
CA GLY A 235 -11.84 -19.09 12.29
C GLY A 235 -12.05 -19.75 10.92
N GLY A 236 -11.21 -20.71 10.54
CA GLY A 236 -11.66 -21.79 9.66
C GLY A 236 -12.32 -22.86 10.53
N ARG A 237 -13.65 -23.00 10.48
CA ARG A 237 -14.30 -24.18 11.09
C ARG A 237 -13.64 -25.44 10.51
N ARG A 238 -13.20 -26.32 11.41
CA ARG A 238 -12.82 -27.70 11.08
C ARG A 238 -14.00 -28.46 10.52
#